data_AF-A0A1H7ATQ8-F1
#
_entry.id   AF-A0A1H7ATQ8-F1
#
_cell.length_a   1.000
_cell.length_b   1.000
_cell.length_c   1.000
_cell.angle_alpha   90.00
_cell.angle_beta   90.00
_cell.angle_gamma   90.00
#
_symmetry.space_group_name_H-M   'P 1'
#
loop_
_entity.id
_entity.type
_entity.pdbx_description
1 polymer ?
#
loop_
_entity_poly.entity_id
_entity_poly.type
_entity_poly.pdbx_seq_one_letter_code
_entity_poly.pdbx_strand_id
1 'polypeptide(L)'
;MTFAKNDRSGPEPSKREWFSEMIGRTRFVVLIAVIAVLLVSFSLFLQGTLLALNTIYETWRDMFAQGVASQSGTLAVEFLEVVGTMLKAVVFYLIGIGLYSLFIRPLNLTSALGVESLADLEQKVVSVVIVILGVTFLEHFIRWEKPLDTLYFAGALALAGGALVLFQQVHKGSGGDLQQPQAKLRARRELFEHDQEQREIGEQEVQRAERVTEAKAAGRIPAESGSE
;
A
#
# COMPACT_ATOMS: atom_id res chain seq x y z
N MET A 1 52.79 16.21 -50.46
CA MET A 1 52.20 17.24 -49.59
C MET A 1 50.70 16.98 -49.54
N THR A 2 50.25 16.30 -48.49
CA THR A 2 48.87 15.82 -48.34
C THR A 2 48.06 16.88 -47.60
N PHE A 3 47.02 17.42 -48.24
CA PHE A 3 46.08 18.36 -47.62
C PHE A 3 45.20 17.60 -46.61
N ALA A 4 45.40 17.88 -45.33
CA ALA A 4 44.50 17.44 -44.27
C ALA A 4 43.24 18.33 -44.30
N LYS A 5 42.12 17.74 -44.73
CA LYS A 5 40.79 18.33 -44.64
C LYS A 5 40.33 18.27 -43.17
N ASN A 6 40.29 19.43 -42.52
CA ASN A 6 39.80 19.62 -41.16
C ASN A 6 38.27 19.71 -41.18
N ASP A 7 37.60 18.55 -41.14
CA ASP A 7 36.15 18.48 -40.97
C ASP A 7 35.82 18.66 -39.47
N ARG A 8 35.58 19.91 -39.06
CA ARG A 8 34.94 20.22 -37.78
C ARG A 8 33.43 20.26 -37.97
N SER A 9 32.78 19.11 -37.86
CA SER A 9 31.35 19.05 -37.59
C SER A 9 31.09 19.54 -36.17
N GLY A 10 30.48 20.71 -36.04
CA GLY A 10 29.98 21.22 -34.76
C GLY A 10 28.86 20.31 -34.22
N PRO A 11 28.72 20.18 -32.89
CA PRO A 11 27.66 19.37 -32.30
C PRO A 11 26.30 20.06 -32.54
N GLU A 12 25.37 19.35 -33.18
CA GLU A 12 24.00 19.83 -33.30
C GLU A 12 23.32 19.88 -31.93
N PRO A 13 22.60 20.97 -31.58
CA PRO A 13 21.86 21.04 -30.33
C PRO A 13 20.75 19.99 -30.34
N SER A 14 20.94 18.98 -29.49
CA SER A 14 20.09 17.81 -29.37
C SER A 14 18.71 18.22 -28.86
N LYS A 15 17.66 17.93 -29.62
CA LYS A 15 16.24 18.10 -29.23
C LYS A 15 15.92 17.62 -27.80
N ARG A 16 16.74 16.73 -27.23
CA ARG A 16 16.65 16.21 -25.86
C ARG A 16 16.73 17.30 -24.79
N GLU A 17 17.48 18.38 -25.00
CA GLU A 17 17.61 19.46 -24.01
C GLU A 17 16.29 20.23 -23.86
N TRP A 18 15.64 20.61 -24.95
CA TRP A 18 14.36 21.32 -24.94
C TRP A 18 13.20 20.49 -24.36
N PHE A 19 13.14 19.19 -24.71
CA PHE A 19 12.16 18.27 -24.11
C PHE A 19 12.39 18.09 -22.59
N SER A 20 13.65 18.04 -22.14
CA SER A 20 13.97 17.93 -20.72
C SER A 20 13.55 19.18 -19.93
N GLU A 21 13.62 20.35 -20.54
CA GLU A 21 13.27 21.63 -19.94
C GLU A 21 11.75 21.82 -19.85
N MET A 22 10.99 21.35 -20.84
CA MET A 22 9.53 21.30 -20.79
C MET A 22 8.99 20.26 -19.79
N ILE A 23 9.60 19.07 -19.70
CA ILE A 23 9.25 18.07 -18.67
C ILE A 23 9.65 18.58 -17.28
N GLY A 24 10.76 19.32 -17.18
CA GLY A 24 11.15 20.01 -15.97
C GLY A 24 10.14 21.06 -15.48
N ARG A 25 9.21 21.52 -16.33
CA ARG A 25 8.16 22.49 -15.99
C ARG A 25 6.88 21.83 -15.47
N THR A 26 6.57 20.60 -15.86
CA THR A 26 5.38 19.87 -15.35
C THR A 26 5.53 19.48 -13.87
N ARG A 27 6.75 19.12 -13.42
CA ARG A 27 7.04 18.86 -12.00
C ARG A 27 6.77 20.06 -11.08
N PHE A 28 6.96 21.29 -11.56
CA PHE A 28 6.73 22.49 -10.73
C PHE A 28 5.23 22.73 -10.48
N VAL A 29 4.37 22.43 -11.47
CA VAL A 29 2.92 22.51 -11.30
C VAL A 29 2.44 21.50 -10.26
N VAL A 30 2.94 20.26 -10.33
CA VAL A 30 2.60 19.22 -9.35
C VAL A 30 3.12 19.57 -7.95
N LEU A 31 4.31 20.18 -7.84
CA LEU A 31 4.87 20.61 -6.56
C LEU A 31 3.94 21.60 -5.83
N ILE A 32 3.32 22.54 -6.55
CA ILE A 32 2.35 23.47 -5.97
C ILE A 32 1.14 22.71 -5.42
N ALA A 33 0.61 21.74 -6.17
CA ALA A 33 -0.51 20.91 -5.74
C ALA A 33 -0.16 20.07 -4.49
N VAL A 34 1.03 19.47 -4.46
CA VAL A 34 1.54 18.71 -3.31
C VAL A 34 1.61 19.59 -2.07
N ILE A 35 2.21 20.78 -2.18
CA ILE A 35 2.32 21.72 -1.06
C ILE A 35 0.92 22.11 -0.57
N ALA A 36 -0.01 22.42 -1.47
CA ALA A 36 -1.38 22.76 -1.10
C ALA A 36 -2.08 21.62 -0.34
N VAL A 37 -1.97 20.37 -0.82
CA VAL A 37 -2.54 19.19 -0.16
C VAL A 37 -1.92 18.95 1.22
N LEU A 38 -0.60 19.11 1.35
CA LEU A 38 0.08 18.99 2.64
C LEU A 38 -0.33 20.09 3.62
N LEU A 39 -0.54 21.32 3.16
CA LEU A 39 -1.06 22.41 4.00
C LEU A 39 -2.49 22.13 4.46
N VAL A 40 -3.36 21.61 3.59
CA VAL A 40 -4.73 21.18 3.97
C VAL A 40 -4.67 20.10 5.05
N SER A 41 -3.83 19.08 4.85
CA SER A 41 -3.63 18.04 5.86
C SER A 41 -3.16 18.61 7.19
N PHE A 42 -2.18 19.51 7.17
CA PHE A 42 -1.68 20.18 8.37
C PHE A 42 -2.76 21.00 9.08
N SER A 43 -3.57 21.76 8.33
CA SER A 43 -4.72 22.48 8.89
C SER A 43 -5.74 21.54 9.53
N LEU A 44 -6.03 20.40 8.89
CA LEU A 44 -6.93 19.39 9.45
C LEU A 44 -6.37 18.73 10.71
N PHE A 45 -5.06 18.49 10.78
CA PHE A 45 -4.42 18.02 12.00
C PHE A 45 -4.59 19.03 13.13
N LEU A 46 -4.33 20.31 12.86
CA LEU A 46 -4.45 21.37 13.85
C LEU A 46 -5.90 21.52 14.32
N GLN A 47 -6.86 21.54 13.40
CA GLN A 47 -8.29 21.58 13.70
C GLN A 47 -8.70 20.35 14.52
N GLY A 48 -8.30 19.14 14.11
CA GLY A 48 -8.58 17.92 14.83
C GLY A 48 -8.01 17.93 16.24
N THR A 49 -6.78 18.45 16.42
CA THR A 49 -6.14 18.55 17.74
C THR A 49 -6.90 19.52 18.64
N LEU A 50 -7.29 20.68 18.12
CA LEU A 50 -8.08 21.65 18.88
C LEU A 50 -9.45 21.08 19.26
N LEU A 51 -10.12 20.41 18.33
CA LEU A 51 -11.40 19.76 18.59
C LEU A 51 -11.25 18.67 19.67
N ALA A 52 -10.23 17.81 19.56
CA ALA A 52 -9.93 16.78 20.55
C ALA A 52 -9.70 17.38 21.95
N LEU A 53 -8.89 18.42 22.05
CA LEU A 53 -8.60 19.09 23.31
C LEU A 53 -9.86 19.70 23.92
N ASN A 54 -10.72 20.33 23.10
CA ASN A 54 -11.96 20.91 23.58
C ASN A 54 -12.93 19.85 24.08
N THR A 55 -13.18 18.80 23.28
CA THR A 55 -14.06 17.68 23.66
C THR A 55 -13.58 17.00 24.93
N ILE A 56 -12.26 16.76 25.06
CA ILE A 56 -11.68 16.19 26.29
C ILE A 56 -11.94 17.14 27.46
N TYR A 57 -11.61 18.42 27.32
CA TYR A 57 -11.79 19.39 28.39
C TYR A 57 -13.25 19.50 28.87
N GLU A 58 -14.21 19.57 27.93
CA GLU A 58 -15.64 19.59 28.22
C GLU A 58 -16.09 18.31 28.92
N THR A 59 -15.67 17.14 28.42
CA THR A 59 -15.97 15.83 29.03
C THR A 59 -15.50 15.77 30.49
N TRP A 60 -14.24 16.18 30.77
CA TRP A 60 -13.71 16.19 32.13
C TRP A 60 -14.43 17.20 33.01
N ARG A 61 -14.69 18.41 32.50
CA ARG A 61 -15.45 19.44 33.23
C ARG A 61 -16.81 18.92 33.67
N ASP A 62 -17.57 18.33 32.74
CA ASP A 62 -18.91 17.84 32.99
C ASP A 62 -18.93 16.63 33.91
N MET A 63 -17.94 15.73 33.78
CA MET A 63 -17.76 14.61 34.69
C MET A 63 -17.53 15.07 36.14
N PHE A 64 -16.70 16.10 36.35
CA PHE A 64 -16.46 16.66 37.68
C PHE A 64 -17.65 17.49 38.22
N ALA A 65 -18.42 18.13 37.35
CA ALA A 65 -19.52 19.01 37.75
C ALA A 65 -20.86 18.29 37.98
N GLN A 66 -21.18 17.28 37.17
CA GLN A 66 -22.53 16.68 37.09
C GLN A 66 -22.55 15.16 37.35
N GLY A 67 -21.39 14.49 37.39
CA GLY A 67 -21.30 13.03 37.56
C GLY A 67 -21.69 12.24 36.29
N VAL A 68 -21.39 10.93 36.28
CA VAL A 68 -21.34 10.04 35.08
C VAL A 68 -22.68 9.86 34.32
N ALA A 69 -23.80 10.36 34.83
CA ALA A 69 -25.13 9.82 34.49
C ALA A 69 -25.85 10.42 33.25
N SER A 70 -25.37 11.51 32.63
CA SER A 70 -26.22 12.29 31.70
C SER A 70 -25.77 12.43 30.23
N GLN A 71 -24.65 11.83 29.77
CA GLN A 71 -24.02 12.28 28.51
C GLN A 71 -23.57 11.22 27.48
N SER A 72 -23.91 9.93 27.62
CA SER A 72 -23.26 8.89 26.78
C SER A 72 -23.52 9.03 25.25
N GLY A 73 -24.68 9.53 24.84
CA GLY A 73 -25.07 9.62 23.43
C GLY A 73 -24.36 10.73 22.65
N THR A 74 -24.25 11.93 23.22
CA THR A 74 -23.61 13.09 22.57
C THR A 74 -22.09 12.97 22.56
N LEU A 75 -21.50 12.44 23.64
CA LEU A 75 -20.06 12.24 23.73
C LEU A 75 -19.54 11.32 22.62
N ALA A 76 -20.23 10.21 22.35
CA ALA A 76 -19.81 9.27 21.29
C ALA A 76 -19.75 9.92 19.90
N VAL A 77 -20.68 10.85 19.62
CA VAL A 77 -20.73 11.61 18.37
C VAL A 77 -19.55 12.58 18.28
N GLU A 78 -19.28 13.34 19.34
CA GLU A 78 -18.16 14.29 19.39
C GLU A 78 -16.80 13.59 19.24
N PHE A 79 -16.61 12.46 19.92
CA PHE A 79 -15.40 11.64 19.74
C PHE A 79 -15.28 11.10 18.32
N LEU A 80 -16.39 10.69 17.69
CA LEU A 80 -16.37 10.23 16.31
C LEU A 80 -16.04 11.36 15.33
N GLU A 81 -16.50 12.58 15.58
CA GLU A 81 -16.14 13.77 14.81
C GLU A 81 -14.63 14.08 14.89
N VAL A 82 -14.05 13.97 16.10
CA VAL A 82 -12.61 14.10 16.33
C VAL A 82 -11.82 13.04 15.56
N VAL A 83 -12.20 11.76 15.71
CA VAL A 83 -11.53 10.65 15.01
C VAL A 83 -11.67 10.81 13.49
N GLY A 84 -12.86 11.17 13.01
CA GLY A 84 -13.11 11.40 11.59
C GLY A 84 -12.28 12.53 11.01
N THR A 85 -12.14 13.64 11.74
CA THR A 85 -11.30 14.78 11.34
C THR A 85 -9.82 14.41 11.28
N MET A 86 -9.32 13.69 12.29
CA MET A 86 -7.94 13.21 12.31
C MET A 86 -7.65 12.20 11.20
N LEU A 87 -8.59 11.29 10.92
CA LEU A 87 -8.44 10.31 9.85
C LEU A 87 -8.39 10.97 8.47
N LYS A 88 -9.24 11.99 8.23
CA LYS A 88 -9.14 12.85 7.04
C LYS A 88 -7.75 13.47 6.94
N ALA A 89 -7.23 14.06 8.03
CA ALA A 89 -5.91 14.70 8.05
C ALA A 89 -4.78 13.73 7.63
N VAL A 90 -4.74 12.54 8.24
CA VAL A 90 -3.76 11.48 7.91
C VAL A 90 -3.85 11.09 6.45
N VAL A 91 -5.05 10.99 5.90
CA VAL A 91 -5.17 10.64 4.48
C VAL A 91 -4.62 11.75 3.59
N PHE A 92 -5.05 12.99 3.79
CA PHE A 92 -4.55 14.09 2.95
C PHE A 92 -3.02 14.16 3.01
N TYR A 93 -2.42 13.83 4.17
CA TYR A 93 -0.98 13.66 4.31
C TYR A 93 -0.44 12.54 3.42
N LEU A 94 -1.02 11.33 3.49
CA LEU A 94 -0.60 10.19 2.66
C LEU A 94 -0.76 10.46 1.16
N ILE A 95 -1.83 11.14 0.75
CA ILE A 95 -2.04 11.58 -0.64
C ILE A 95 -0.94 12.56 -1.04
N GLY A 96 -0.67 13.59 -0.23
CA GLY A 96 0.37 14.58 -0.49
C GLY A 96 1.75 13.95 -0.62
N ILE A 97 2.12 13.05 0.31
CA ILE A 97 3.39 12.31 0.26
C ILE A 97 3.43 11.34 -0.93
N GLY A 98 2.32 10.69 -1.26
CA GLY A 98 2.23 9.81 -2.43
C GLY A 98 2.40 10.57 -3.75
N LEU A 99 1.73 11.72 -3.91
CA LEU A 99 1.92 12.62 -5.05
C LEU A 99 3.36 13.13 -5.12
N TYR A 100 3.96 13.50 -3.98
CA TYR A 100 5.35 13.91 -3.93
C TYR A 100 6.29 12.80 -4.41
N SER A 101 6.08 11.58 -3.91
CA SER A 101 6.94 10.44 -4.22
C SER A 101 6.89 10.08 -5.70
N LEU A 102 5.69 10.12 -6.28
CA LEU A 102 5.41 9.72 -7.65
C LEU A 102 5.94 10.71 -8.70
N PHE A 103 5.85 12.01 -8.44
CA PHE A 103 6.18 13.04 -9.44
C PHE A 103 7.50 13.76 -9.19
N ILE A 104 8.03 13.75 -7.96
CA ILE A 104 9.25 14.50 -7.62
C ILE A 104 10.42 13.56 -7.34
N ARG A 105 10.33 12.74 -6.29
CA ARG A 105 11.43 11.84 -5.89
C ARG A 105 10.87 10.61 -5.17
N PRO A 106 11.26 9.40 -5.58
CA PRO A 106 10.84 8.18 -4.89
C PRO A 106 11.34 8.23 -3.44
N LEU A 107 10.42 8.07 -2.50
CA LEU A 107 10.71 7.96 -1.07
C LEU A 107 10.74 6.47 -0.67
N ASN A 108 11.69 6.05 0.16
CA ASN A 108 11.74 4.68 0.70
C ASN A 108 10.45 4.31 1.48
N LEU A 109 9.77 5.31 2.05
CA LEU A 109 8.49 5.15 2.75
C LEU A 109 7.36 4.64 1.83
N THR A 110 7.34 5.02 0.55
CA THR A 110 6.32 4.55 -0.40
C THR A 110 6.56 3.14 -0.90
N SER A 111 7.82 2.67 -0.95
CA SER A 111 8.15 1.26 -1.26
C SER A 111 7.67 0.33 -0.14
N ALA A 112 7.75 0.76 1.12
CA ALA A 112 7.17 0.03 2.24
C ALA A 112 5.63 0.05 2.26
N LEU A 113 5.01 1.08 1.64
CA LEU A 113 3.55 1.26 1.53
C LEU A 113 2.95 0.76 0.20
N GLY A 114 3.77 0.17 -0.68
CA GLY A 114 3.34 -0.37 -1.99
C GLY A 114 2.72 0.66 -2.93
N VAL A 115 3.17 1.92 -2.91
CA VAL A 115 2.74 2.93 -3.90
C VAL A 115 3.82 3.05 -4.95
N GLU A 116 3.66 2.39 -6.09
CA GLU A 116 4.64 2.44 -7.18
C GLU A 116 4.07 3.11 -8.44
N SER A 117 2.75 3.33 -8.51
CA SER A 117 2.09 3.85 -9.70
C SER A 117 1.03 4.94 -9.43
N LEU A 118 0.65 5.68 -10.48
CA LEU A 118 -0.51 6.58 -10.46
C LEU A 118 -1.80 5.84 -10.12
N ALA A 119 -1.95 4.60 -10.57
CA ALA A 119 -3.12 3.78 -10.30
C ALA A 119 -3.23 3.44 -8.81
N ASP A 120 -2.12 3.20 -8.12
CA ASP A 120 -2.10 2.98 -6.67
C ASP A 120 -2.53 4.24 -5.92
N LEU A 121 -2.12 5.40 -6.40
CA LEU A 121 -2.49 6.67 -5.80
C LEU A 121 -3.98 6.97 -5.99
N GLU A 122 -4.51 6.74 -7.19
CA GLU A 122 -5.94 6.84 -7.48
C GLU A 122 -6.75 5.90 -6.57
N GLN A 123 -6.38 4.62 -6.49
CA GLN A 123 -7.06 3.66 -5.63
C GLN A 123 -7.01 4.06 -4.15
N LYS A 124 -5.89 4.62 -3.68
CA LYS A 124 -5.76 5.11 -2.29
C LYS A 124 -6.64 6.32 -2.03
N VAL A 125 -6.73 7.26 -2.96
CA VAL A 125 -7.65 8.42 -2.85
C VAL A 125 -9.10 7.94 -2.76
N VAL A 126 -9.52 7.05 -3.67
CA VAL A 126 -10.91 6.54 -3.70
C VAL A 126 -11.23 5.72 -2.44
N SER A 127 -10.28 4.90 -1.96
CA SER A 127 -10.42 4.16 -0.71
C SER A 127 -10.73 5.09 0.48
N VAL A 128 -10.06 6.25 0.53
CA VAL A 128 -10.31 7.18 1.62
C VAL A 128 -11.63 7.91 1.47
N VAL A 129 -12.00 8.32 0.25
CA VAL A 129 -13.32 8.94 0.05
C VAL A 129 -14.42 8.05 0.62
N ILE A 130 -14.32 6.73 0.41
CA ILE A 130 -15.24 5.74 1.00
C ILE A 130 -15.16 5.75 2.54
N VAL A 131 -13.96 5.80 3.13
CA VAL A 131 -13.78 5.89 4.59
C VAL A 131 -14.42 7.16 5.17
N ILE A 132 -14.22 8.32 4.54
CA ILE A 132 -14.80 9.60 4.96
C ILE A 132 -16.32 9.54 4.92
N LEU A 133 -16.86 9.05 3.80
CA LEU A 133 -18.30 8.82 3.63
C LEU A 133 -18.85 7.91 4.73
N GLY A 134 -18.15 6.82 5.05
CA GLY A 134 -18.53 5.88 6.12
C GLY A 134 -18.53 6.51 7.51
N VAL A 135 -17.49 7.27 7.86
CA VAL A 135 -17.42 7.95 9.18
C VAL A 135 -18.50 9.02 9.30
N THR A 136 -18.72 9.82 8.26
CA THR A 136 -19.79 10.84 8.25
C THR A 136 -21.17 10.20 8.38
N PHE A 137 -21.39 9.04 7.76
CA PHE A 137 -22.62 8.29 7.96
C PHE A 137 -22.79 7.79 9.38
N LEU A 138 -21.74 7.21 9.97
CA LEU A 138 -21.79 6.72 11.33
C LEU A 138 -22.08 7.85 12.32
N GLU A 139 -21.51 9.04 12.11
CA GLU A 139 -21.80 10.24 12.89
C GLU A 139 -23.28 10.63 12.82
N HIS A 140 -23.85 10.69 11.61
CA HIS A 140 -25.27 10.99 11.41
C HIS A 140 -26.19 9.90 11.98
N PHE A 141 -25.78 8.65 11.86
CA PHE A 141 -26.52 7.49 12.35
C PHE A 141 -26.55 7.41 13.87
N ILE A 142 -25.48 7.81 14.57
CA ILE A 142 -25.48 7.84 16.04
C ILE A 142 -26.34 9.00 16.57
N ARG A 143 -26.36 10.16 15.87
CA ARG A 143 -27.22 11.29 16.26
C ARG A 143 -28.72 10.98 16.16
N TRP A 144 -29.11 10.06 15.27
CA TRP A 144 -30.49 9.63 14.93
C TRP A 144 -31.64 10.43 15.58
N GLU A 145 -31.90 11.63 15.08
CA GLU A 145 -33.06 12.44 15.49
C GLU A 145 -34.30 12.19 14.61
N LYS A 146 -34.10 11.98 13.30
CA LYS A 146 -35.18 11.85 12.30
C LYS A 146 -34.99 10.61 11.42
N PRO A 147 -35.79 9.54 11.61
CA PRO A 147 -35.63 8.28 10.89
C PRO A 147 -35.67 8.38 9.36
N LEU A 148 -36.51 9.26 8.81
CA LEU A 148 -36.66 9.42 7.35
C LEU A 148 -35.45 10.15 6.73
N ASP A 149 -34.95 11.19 7.36
CA ASP A 149 -33.79 11.94 6.87
C ASP A 149 -32.54 11.05 6.87
N THR A 150 -32.36 10.25 7.93
CA THR A 150 -31.29 9.25 8.01
C THR A 150 -31.41 8.20 6.90
N LEU A 151 -32.63 7.79 6.54
CA LEU A 151 -32.85 6.82 5.45
C LEU A 151 -32.50 7.43 4.08
N TYR A 152 -32.89 8.68 3.80
CA TYR A 152 -32.50 9.37 2.57
C TYR A 152 -30.99 9.57 2.49
N PHE A 153 -30.35 9.94 3.60
CA PHE A 153 -28.89 10.07 3.67
C PHE A 153 -28.19 8.72 3.43
N ALA A 154 -28.67 7.64 4.06
CA ALA A 154 -28.17 6.29 3.85
C ALA A 154 -28.33 5.84 2.38
N GLY A 155 -29.46 6.16 1.75
CA GLY A 155 -29.72 5.87 0.34
C GLY A 155 -28.77 6.62 -0.60
N ALA A 156 -28.58 7.92 -0.37
CA ALA A 156 -27.62 8.72 -1.14
C ALA A 156 -26.18 8.21 -0.98
N LEU A 157 -25.80 7.85 0.25
CA LEU A 157 -24.51 7.25 0.57
C LEU A 157 -24.31 5.91 -0.12
N ALA A 158 -25.31 5.03 -0.09
CA ALA A 158 -25.24 3.72 -0.72
C ALA A 158 -25.10 3.84 -2.24
N LEU A 159 -25.78 4.81 -2.86
CA LEU A 159 -25.63 5.10 -4.28
C LEU A 159 -24.24 5.66 -4.61
N ALA A 160 -23.77 6.67 -3.88
CA ALA A 160 -22.45 7.27 -4.11
C ALA A 160 -21.31 6.28 -3.83
N GLY A 161 -21.33 5.64 -2.66
CA GLY A 161 -20.36 4.63 -2.26
C GLY A 161 -20.41 3.40 -3.15
N GLY A 162 -21.60 2.92 -3.52
CA GLY A 162 -21.80 1.84 -4.48
C GLY A 162 -21.22 2.16 -5.85
N ALA A 163 -21.46 3.37 -6.37
CA ALA A 163 -20.87 3.83 -7.63
C ALA A 163 -19.33 3.88 -7.57
N LEU A 164 -18.75 4.39 -6.47
CA LEU A 164 -17.30 4.38 -6.26
C LEU A 164 -16.72 2.96 -6.20
N VAL A 165 -17.38 2.05 -5.47
CA VAL A 165 -16.91 0.67 -5.32
C VAL A 165 -17.01 -0.09 -6.64
N LEU A 166 -18.08 0.09 -7.40
CA LEU A 166 -18.22 -0.48 -8.74
C LEU A 166 -17.16 0.07 -9.68
N PHE A 167 -16.92 1.39 -9.67
CA PHE A 167 -15.84 2.01 -10.43
C PHE A 167 -14.48 1.39 -10.08
N GLN A 168 -14.20 1.20 -8.78
CA GLN A 168 -12.98 0.50 -8.34
C GLN A 168 -12.93 -0.93 -8.83
N GLN A 169 -14.02 -1.71 -8.76
CA GLN A 169 -14.01 -3.11 -9.21
C GLN A 169 -13.76 -3.22 -10.72
N VAL A 170 -14.34 -2.33 -11.51
CA VAL A 170 -14.11 -2.27 -12.97
C VAL A 170 -12.65 -1.93 -13.28
N HIS A 171 -12.02 -1.03 -12.53
CA HIS A 171 -10.64 -0.61 -12.77
C HIS A 171 -9.57 -1.42 -12.00
N LYS A 172 -9.96 -2.20 -10.99
CA LYS A 172 -9.06 -3.08 -10.20
C LYS A 172 -8.48 -4.24 -11.02
N GLY A 173 -9.06 -4.56 -12.17
CA GLY A 173 -8.55 -5.58 -13.08
C GLY A 173 -7.14 -5.32 -13.63
N SER A 174 -6.57 -4.12 -13.44
CA SER A 174 -5.27 -3.75 -14.03
C SER A 174 -4.16 -3.42 -13.03
N GLY A 175 -4.39 -3.49 -11.71
CA GLY A 175 -3.57 -2.75 -10.75
C GLY A 175 -2.61 -3.50 -9.81
N GLY A 176 -2.96 -4.63 -9.18
CA GLY A 176 -2.38 -4.87 -7.85
C GLY A 176 -1.98 -6.26 -7.38
N ASP A 177 -2.10 -7.35 -8.15
CA ASP A 177 -1.86 -8.68 -7.54
C ASP A 177 -1.21 -9.75 -8.44
N LEU A 178 -0.51 -9.34 -9.50
CA LEU A 178 0.10 -10.28 -10.46
C LEU A 178 1.61 -10.54 -10.26
N GLN A 179 2.31 -9.80 -9.40
CA GLN A 179 3.77 -9.99 -9.23
C GLN A 179 4.16 -11.03 -8.16
N GLN A 180 3.37 -11.27 -7.12
CA GLN A 180 3.71 -12.29 -6.11
C GLN A 180 3.46 -13.77 -6.50
N PRO A 181 2.43 -14.14 -7.30
CA PRO A 181 2.19 -15.55 -7.57
C PRO A 181 3.33 -16.19 -8.37
N GLN A 182 3.90 -15.50 -9.37
CA GLN A 182 4.98 -16.08 -10.16
C GLN A 182 6.29 -16.21 -9.39
N ALA A 183 6.67 -15.23 -8.57
CA ALA A 183 7.90 -15.30 -7.79
C ALA A 183 7.86 -16.43 -6.75
N LYS A 184 6.72 -16.59 -6.07
CA LYS A 184 6.52 -17.71 -5.12
C LYS A 184 6.40 -19.07 -5.84
N LEU A 185 5.78 -19.13 -7.02
CA LEU A 185 5.70 -20.36 -7.80
C LEU A 185 7.05 -20.76 -8.41
N ARG A 186 7.89 -19.79 -8.84
CA ARG A 186 9.25 -20.04 -9.30
C ARG A 186 10.15 -20.47 -8.14
N ALA A 187 10.14 -19.75 -7.02
CA ALA A 187 10.90 -20.16 -5.83
C ALA A 187 10.48 -21.55 -5.34
N ARG A 188 9.18 -21.88 -5.37
CA ARG A 188 8.69 -23.21 -5.03
C ARG A 188 9.11 -24.27 -6.06
N ARG A 189 9.11 -23.94 -7.36
CA ARG A 189 9.56 -24.85 -8.43
C ARG A 189 11.07 -25.10 -8.36
N GLU A 190 11.88 -24.07 -8.14
CA GLU A 190 13.33 -24.15 -7.95
C GLU A 190 13.72 -24.93 -6.68
N LEU A 191 12.91 -24.81 -5.60
CA LEU A 191 13.09 -25.62 -4.39
C LEU A 191 12.77 -27.11 -4.62
N PHE A 192 11.81 -27.41 -5.51
CA PHE A 192 11.46 -28.80 -5.87
C PHE A 192 12.38 -29.40 -6.93
N GLU A 193 13.00 -28.59 -7.80
CA GLU A 193 13.96 -29.06 -8.81
C GLU A 193 15.28 -29.50 -8.18
N HIS A 194 15.78 -28.78 -7.17
CA HIS A 194 17.03 -29.13 -6.49
C HIS A 194 16.96 -30.42 -5.65
N ASP A 195 15.77 -30.89 -5.27
CA ASP A 195 15.60 -32.09 -4.43
C ASP A 195 15.54 -33.39 -5.24
N GLN A 196 15.39 -33.32 -6.57
CA GLN A 196 15.20 -34.50 -7.43
C GLN A 196 16.43 -34.88 -8.28
N GLU A 197 17.46 -34.03 -8.40
CA GLU A 197 18.62 -34.27 -9.28
C GLU A 197 19.83 -35.01 -8.64
N GLN A 198 19.76 -35.50 -7.40
CA GLN A 198 20.91 -36.17 -6.76
C GLN A 198 20.68 -37.60 -6.26
N ARG A 199 19.81 -38.37 -6.93
CA ARG A 199 19.84 -39.85 -6.81
C ARG A 199 19.82 -40.55 -8.16
N GLU A 200 20.77 -40.21 -9.03
CA GLU A 200 21.30 -41.22 -9.95
C GLU A 200 22.11 -42.21 -9.13
N ILE A 201 21.48 -43.31 -8.71
CA ILE A 201 22.20 -44.47 -8.19
C ILE A 201 22.97 -45.03 -9.38
N GLY A 202 24.24 -44.64 -9.51
CA GLY A 202 25.09 -45.13 -10.58
C GLY A 202 25.14 -46.66 -10.54
N GLU A 203 25.23 -47.32 -11.70
CA GLU A 203 25.27 -48.79 -11.79
C GLU A 203 26.35 -49.42 -10.89
N GLN A 204 27.42 -48.66 -10.57
CA GLN A 204 28.45 -49.07 -9.62
C GLN A 204 27.96 -49.18 -8.17
N GLU A 205 27.04 -48.33 -7.73
CA GLU A 205 26.43 -48.40 -6.39
C GLU A 205 25.45 -49.56 -6.28
N VAL A 206 24.70 -49.85 -7.35
CA VAL A 206 23.84 -51.05 -7.43
C VAL A 206 24.69 -52.32 -7.35
N GLN A 207 25.79 -52.40 -8.11
CA GLN A 207 26.72 -53.53 -8.03
C GLN A 207 27.43 -53.63 -6.68
N ARG A 208 27.71 -52.51 -6.01
CA ARG A 208 28.25 -52.52 -4.64
C ARG A 208 27.23 -53.06 -3.65
N ALA A 209 25.97 -52.65 -3.77
CA ALA A 209 24.88 -53.14 -2.92
C ALA A 209 24.63 -54.65 -3.15
N GLU A 210 24.67 -55.12 -4.40
CA GLU A 210 24.59 -56.55 -4.71
C GLU A 210 25.75 -57.33 -4.09
N ARG A 211 27.00 -56.90 -4.27
CA ARG A 211 28.16 -57.56 -3.68
C ARG A 211 28.14 -57.57 -2.16
N VAL A 212 27.66 -56.51 -1.52
CA VAL A 212 27.50 -56.45 -0.05
C VAL A 212 26.40 -57.41 0.41
N THR A 213 25.31 -57.53 -0.36
CA THR A 213 24.23 -58.47 -0.09
C THR A 213 24.69 -59.92 -0.25
N GLU A 214 25.43 -60.23 -1.31
CA GLU A 214 26.03 -61.55 -1.54
C GLU A 214 27.09 -61.90 -0.48
N ALA A 215 27.93 -60.95 -0.08
CA ALA A 215 28.93 -61.16 0.96
C ALA A 215 28.30 -61.39 2.36
N LYS A 216 27.15 -60.75 2.62
CA LYS A 216 26.35 -60.97 3.84
C LYS A 216 25.65 -62.32 3.81
N ALA A 217 25.11 -62.73 2.65
CA ALA A 217 24.53 -64.07 2.45
C ALA A 217 25.57 -65.20 2.57
N ALA A 218 26.81 -64.94 2.16
CA ALA A 218 27.94 -65.87 2.30
C ALA A 218 28.57 -65.86 3.72
N GLY A 219 28.03 -65.09 4.67
CA GLY A 219 28.46 -65.05 6.07
C GLY A 219 29.86 -64.45 6.30
N ARG A 220 30.39 -63.67 5.35
CA ARG A 220 31.77 -63.14 5.42
C ARG A 220 31.88 -61.73 6.01
N ILE A 221 30.78 -61.10 6.41
CA ILE A 221 30.78 -59.76 7.03
C ILE A 221 29.90 -59.79 8.29
N PRO A 222 30.43 -59.46 9.49
CA PRO A 222 29.65 -59.36 10.71
C PRO A 222 28.64 -58.21 10.63
N ALA A 223 27.44 -58.42 11.18
CA ALA A 223 26.24 -57.60 10.95
C ALA A 223 26.25 -56.17 11.55
N GLU A 224 27.39 -55.66 12.02
CA GLU A 224 27.45 -54.51 12.94
C GLU A 224 28.14 -53.25 12.39
N SER A 225 28.25 -53.08 11.06
CA SER A 225 28.77 -51.82 10.47
C SER A 225 27.75 -51.19 9.52
N GLY A 226 26.70 -50.58 10.07
CA GLY A 226 25.66 -49.95 9.27
C GLY A 226 24.78 -49.00 10.07
N SER A 227 25.39 -48.09 10.84
CA SER A 227 24.70 -46.93 11.39
C SER A 227 25.73 -45.88 11.85
N GLU A 228 26.28 -45.13 10.90
CA GLU A 228 26.63 -43.71 11.07
C GLU A 228 26.18 -42.97 9.82
#